data_AF-A0A4R1MYK0-F1
#
_entry.id   AF-A0A4R1MYK0-F1
#
_cell.length_a   1.000
_cell.length_b   1.000
_cell.length_c   1.000
_cell.angle_alpha   90.00
_cell.angle_beta   90.00
_cell.angle_gamma   90.00
#
_symmetry.space_group_name_H-M   'P 1'
#
loop_
_entity.id
_entity.type
_entity.pdbx_description
1 polymer ?
#
loop_
_entity_poly.entity_id
_entity_poly.type
_entity_poly.pdbx_seq_one_letter_code
_entity_poly.pdbx_strand_id
1 'polypeptide(L)'
;MKNIKKFLKNQKGFSLVELIIVIAILLIIAGIAAPNLIRNVESSRKSTDVSNARTIANAIGTAIANNGLDEYSGAIGSSNSFDFESGANNLADDAIEYLQNAPTIQWGHSGADREDEFHVTVDSDGTITIESGTLEVYPNPANVYTN
;
A
#
# COMPACT_ATOMS: atom_id res chain seq x y z
N MET A 1 42.70 33.10 -21.18
CA MET A 1 42.22 31.70 -21.34
C MET A 1 43.37 30.67 -21.45
N LYS A 2 44.43 30.74 -20.62
CA LYS A 2 45.62 29.83 -20.73
C LYS A 2 45.66 28.74 -19.66
N ASN A 3 44.80 28.80 -18.64
CA ASN A 3 44.86 27.95 -17.45
C ASN A 3 43.96 26.70 -17.51
N ILE A 4 42.95 26.66 -18.39
CA ILE A 4 42.03 25.51 -18.55
C ILE A 4 42.72 24.29 -19.20
N LYS A 5 43.67 24.52 -20.13
CA LYS A 5 44.39 23.43 -20.82
C LYS A 5 45.30 22.61 -19.89
N LYS A 6 45.72 23.17 -18.75
CA LYS A 6 46.59 22.48 -17.78
C LYS A 6 45.81 21.53 -16.87
N PHE A 7 44.55 21.85 -16.59
CA PHE A 7 43.68 21.03 -15.73
C PHE A 7 43.25 19.72 -16.42
N LEU A 8 43.02 19.76 -17.73
CA LEU A 8 42.65 18.59 -18.54
C LEU A 8 43.81 17.60 -18.75
N LYS A 9 45.07 18.06 -18.65
CA LYS A 9 46.27 17.22 -18.84
C LYS A 9 46.70 16.43 -17.61
N ASN A 10 46.11 16.70 -16.44
CA ASN A 10 46.44 16.04 -15.17
C ASN A 10 45.40 15.01 -14.71
N GLN A 11 44.43 14.66 -15.56
CA GLN A 11 43.53 13.55 -15.26
C GLN A 11 44.25 12.24 -15.58
N LYS A 12 44.91 11.66 -14.57
CA LYS A 12 45.32 10.25 -14.63
C LYS A 12 44.05 9.43 -14.80
N GLY A 13 43.88 8.79 -15.96
CA GLY A 13 42.72 7.97 -16.26
C GLY A 13 42.65 6.76 -15.33
N PHE A 14 41.43 6.29 -15.09
CA PHE A 14 41.14 5.07 -14.32
C PHE A 14 41.80 3.86 -14.99
N SER A 15 42.44 2.98 -14.23
CA SER A 15 42.98 1.73 -14.78
C SER A 15 41.82 0.80 -15.18
N LEU A 16 41.97 0.09 -16.29
CA LEU A 16 41.00 -0.96 -16.69
C LEU A 16 40.84 -2.01 -15.59
N VAL A 17 41.92 -2.34 -14.89
CA VAL A 17 41.90 -3.31 -13.78
C VAL A 17 41.10 -2.78 -12.59
N GLU A 18 41.25 -1.49 -12.28
CA GLU A 18 40.49 -0.85 -11.20
C GLU A 18 38.99 -0.89 -11.51
N LEU A 19 38.59 -0.70 -12.78
CA LEU A 19 37.19 -0.76 -13.18
C LEU A 19 36.60 -2.16 -13.06
N ILE A 20 37.37 -3.18 -13.45
CA ILE A 20 36.94 -4.59 -13.40
C ILE A 20 36.72 -5.06 -11.97
N ILE A 21 37.59 -4.67 -11.03
CA ILE A 21 37.44 -5.05 -9.61
C ILE A 21 36.19 -4.40 -9.01
N VAL A 22 35.88 -3.15 -9.37
CA VAL A 22 34.69 -2.45 -8.87
C VAL A 22 33.41 -3.13 -9.34
N ILE A 23 33.28 -3.43 -10.64
CA ILE A 23 32.07 -4.11 -11.14
C ILE A 23 31.95 -5.53 -10.55
N ALA A 24 33.06 -6.22 -10.30
CA ALA A 24 33.04 -7.55 -9.69
C ALA A 24 32.43 -7.52 -8.28
N ILE A 25 32.84 -6.55 -7.44
CA ILE A 25 32.29 -6.40 -6.09
C ILE A 25 30.82 -5.94 -6.13
N LEU A 26 30.48 -5.01 -7.03
CA LEU A 26 29.09 -4.55 -7.20
C LEU A 26 28.15 -5.71 -7.59
N LEU A 27 28.58 -6.63 -8.46
CA LEU A 27 27.80 -7.80 -8.85
C LEU A 27 27.57 -8.77 -7.68
N ILE A 28 28.58 -8.98 -6.83
CA ILE A 28 28.44 -9.82 -5.62
C ILE A 28 27.40 -9.23 -4.67
N ILE A 29 27.50 -7.92 -4.38
CA ILE A 29 26.54 -7.24 -3.49
C ILE A 29 25.14 -7.25 -4.11
N ALA A 30 25.02 -6.94 -5.41
CA ALA A 30 23.74 -6.95 -6.12
C ALA A 30 23.07 -8.33 -6.08
N GLY A 31 23.84 -9.42 -6.21
CA GLY A 31 23.32 -10.78 -6.14
C GLY A 31 22.66 -11.15 -4.80
N ILE A 32 23.19 -10.64 -3.68
CA ILE A 32 22.61 -10.89 -2.34
C ILE A 32 21.50 -9.88 -2.03
N ALA A 33 21.69 -8.61 -2.44
CA ALA A 33 20.75 -7.53 -2.12
C ALA A 33 19.44 -7.63 -2.92
N ALA A 34 19.49 -8.06 -4.19
CA ALA A 34 18.32 -8.12 -5.07
C ALA A 34 17.17 -8.99 -4.51
N PRO A 35 17.36 -10.27 -4.11
CA PRO A 35 16.26 -11.09 -3.59
C PRO A 35 15.69 -10.56 -2.27
N ASN A 36 16.55 -10.03 -1.39
CA ASN A 36 16.10 -9.44 -0.13
C ASN A 36 15.31 -8.16 -0.35
N LEU A 37 15.74 -7.32 -1.29
CA LEU A 37 15.03 -6.09 -1.65
C LEU A 37 13.64 -6.40 -2.20
N ILE A 38 13.50 -7.37 -3.10
CA ILE A 38 12.20 -7.75 -3.65
C ILE A 38 11.24 -8.19 -2.54
N ARG A 39 11.69 -9.06 -1.64
CA ARG A 39 10.88 -9.54 -0.50
C ARG A 39 10.53 -8.42 0.47
N ASN A 40 11.46 -7.52 0.75
CA ASN A 40 11.22 -6.39 1.65
C ASN A 40 10.26 -5.38 1.04
N VAL A 41 10.35 -5.10 -0.27
CA VAL A 41 9.39 -4.24 -0.98
C VAL A 41 8.00 -4.86 -0.96
N GLU A 42 7.90 -6.16 -1.23
CA GLU A 42 6.63 -6.88 -1.17
C GLU A 42 6.02 -6.81 0.24
N SER A 43 6.79 -7.15 1.28
CA SER A 43 6.33 -7.07 2.67
C SER A 43 5.99 -5.65 3.09
N SER A 44 6.67 -4.63 2.56
CA SER A 44 6.37 -3.22 2.85
C SER A 44 5.02 -2.83 2.25
N ARG A 45 4.74 -3.23 1.00
CA ARG A 45 3.44 -2.99 0.35
C ARG A 45 2.30 -3.64 1.12
N LYS A 46 2.48 -4.92 1.49
CA LYS A 46 1.55 -5.68 2.35
C LYS A 46 1.28 -4.98 3.69
N SER A 47 2.33 -4.50 4.35
CA SER A 47 2.19 -3.75 5.61
C SER A 47 1.50 -2.40 5.41
N THR A 48 1.72 -1.73 4.28
CA THR A 48 1.03 -0.48 3.94
C THR A 48 -0.47 -0.71 3.76
N ASP A 49 -0.87 -1.80 3.11
CA ASP A 49 -2.29 -2.12 2.91
C ASP A 49 -3.01 -2.38 4.23
N VAL A 50 -2.36 -3.10 5.16
CA VAL A 50 -2.88 -3.27 6.53
C VAL A 50 -3.01 -1.93 7.27
N SER A 51 -2.04 -1.03 7.11
CA SER A 51 -2.12 0.30 7.71
C SER A 51 -3.23 1.15 7.08
N ASN A 52 -3.41 1.06 5.76
CA ASN A 52 -4.45 1.74 5.01
C ASN A 52 -5.83 1.26 5.44
N ALA A 53 -6.04 -0.06 5.52
CA ALA A 53 -7.28 -0.66 6.03
C ALA A 53 -7.62 -0.16 7.44
N ARG A 54 -6.64 -0.10 8.37
CA ARG A 54 -6.86 0.47 9.71
C ARG A 54 -7.29 1.94 9.65
N THR A 55 -6.70 2.71 8.75
CA THR A 55 -7.02 4.12 8.57
C THR A 55 -8.45 4.28 8.04
N ILE A 56 -8.84 3.45 7.07
CA ILE A 56 -10.20 3.38 6.52
C ILE A 56 -11.20 2.99 7.61
N ALA A 57 -10.93 1.95 8.40
CA ALA A 57 -11.79 1.53 9.50
C ALA A 57 -12.00 2.64 10.54
N ASN A 58 -10.96 3.40 10.87
CA ASN A 58 -11.08 4.55 11.77
C ASN A 58 -11.95 5.67 11.20
N ALA A 59 -11.82 5.95 9.90
CA ALA A 59 -12.63 6.97 9.22
C ALA A 59 -14.10 6.57 9.15
N ILE A 60 -14.38 5.32 8.79
CA ILE A 60 -15.74 4.75 8.82
C ILE A 60 -16.31 4.80 10.23
N GLY A 61 -15.54 4.39 11.24
CA GLY A 61 -15.96 4.49 12.64
C GLY A 61 -16.28 5.93 13.06
N THR A 62 -15.55 6.91 12.52
CA THR A 62 -15.82 8.34 12.76
C THR A 62 -17.10 8.81 12.06
N ALA A 63 -17.32 8.41 10.80
CA ALA A 63 -18.55 8.72 10.07
C ALA A 63 -19.79 8.13 10.76
N ILE A 64 -19.70 6.86 11.16
CA ILE A 64 -20.73 6.18 11.95
C ILE A 64 -20.97 6.88 13.30
N ALA A 65 -19.91 7.31 14.00
CA ALA A 65 -20.06 7.98 15.28
C ALA A 65 -20.76 9.35 15.17
N ASN A 66 -20.61 10.04 14.04
CA ASN A 66 -21.22 11.35 13.82
C ASN A 66 -22.67 11.28 13.35
N ASN A 67 -22.99 10.38 12.41
CA ASN A 67 -24.29 10.31 11.75
C ASN A 67 -25.17 9.14 12.25
N GLY A 68 -24.57 8.17 12.94
CA GLY A 68 -25.25 6.97 13.42
C GLY A 68 -25.27 5.85 12.37
N LEU A 69 -25.28 4.60 12.83
CA LEU A 69 -25.32 3.42 11.95
C LEU A 69 -26.58 3.37 11.07
N ASP A 70 -27.71 3.81 11.62
CA ASP A 70 -29.01 3.74 10.96
C ASP A 70 -29.10 4.60 9.68
N GLU A 71 -28.23 5.61 9.54
CA GLU A 71 -28.16 6.45 8.34
C GLU A 71 -27.50 5.73 7.16
N TYR A 72 -26.68 4.71 7.45
CA TYR A 72 -25.90 3.96 6.46
C TYR A 72 -26.37 2.52 6.25
N SER A 73 -27.04 1.94 7.24
CA SER A 73 -27.63 0.60 7.17
C SER A 73 -29.05 0.69 6.62
N GLY A 74 -29.23 0.41 5.33
CA GLY A 74 -30.53 0.55 4.64
C GLY A 74 -31.71 -0.08 5.39
N ALA A 75 -31.78 -1.41 5.48
CA ALA A 75 -32.78 -2.08 6.32
C ALA A 75 -32.17 -2.43 7.69
N ILE A 76 -32.95 -2.25 8.76
CA ILE A 76 -32.53 -2.57 10.13
C ILE A 76 -32.08 -4.04 10.20
N GLY A 77 -30.86 -4.27 10.69
CA GLY A 77 -30.28 -5.61 10.81
C GLY A 77 -29.57 -6.13 9.55
N SER A 78 -29.37 -5.30 8.52
CA SER A 78 -28.57 -5.64 7.34
C SER A 78 -27.16 -5.06 7.42
N SER A 79 -26.18 -5.84 6.98
CA SER A 79 -24.80 -5.38 6.78
C SER A 79 -24.71 -4.50 5.53
N ASN A 80 -23.92 -3.42 5.59
CA ASN A 80 -23.63 -2.54 4.46
C ASN A 80 -22.28 -2.94 3.86
N SER A 81 -22.25 -3.31 2.58
CA SER A 81 -21.06 -3.81 1.89
C SER A 81 -20.82 -2.99 0.62
N PHE A 82 -19.62 -2.45 0.47
CA PHE A 82 -19.26 -1.53 -0.61
C PHE A 82 -17.75 -1.51 -0.87
N ASP A 83 -17.36 -1.13 -2.07
CA ASP A 83 -15.96 -0.87 -2.42
C ASP A 83 -15.59 0.55 -1.92
N PHE A 84 -14.42 0.71 -1.29
CA PHE A 84 -13.98 1.98 -0.70
C PHE A 84 -13.46 2.93 -1.78
N GLU A 85 -14.39 3.49 -2.55
CA GLU A 85 -14.13 4.48 -3.57
C GLU A 85 -15.12 5.65 -3.47
N SER A 86 -14.76 6.80 -4.03
CA SER A 86 -15.66 7.96 -4.04
C SER A 86 -16.84 7.70 -4.97
N GLY A 87 -18.04 7.99 -4.49
CA GLY A 87 -19.30 7.81 -5.21
C GLY A 87 -19.86 6.39 -5.13
N ALA A 88 -19.23 5.47 -4.38
CA ALA A 88 -19.73 4.10 -4.20
C ALA A 88 -20.89 4.02 -3.20
N ASN A 89 -20.78 4.78 -2.10
CA ASN A 89 -21.71 4.74 -0.97
C ASN A 89 -21.58 6.01 -0.12
N ASN A 90 -22.69 6.48 0.47
CA ASN A 90 -22.67 7.67 1.34
C ASN A 90 -21.70 7.50 2.53
N LEU A 91 -21.59 6.30 3.10
CA LEU A 91 -20.63 6.02 4.16
C LEU A 91 -19.18 6.08 3.68
N ALA A 92 -18.91 5.61 2.46
CA ALA A 92 -17.60 5.71 1.84
C ALA A 92 -17.24 7.18 1.59
N ASP A 93 -18.17 7.96 1.05
CA ASP A 93 -17.98 9.39 0.76
C ASP A 93 -17.71 10.20 2.04
N ASP A 94 -18.50 9.99 3.09
CA ASP A 94 -18.29 10.65 4.38
C ASP A 94 -16.95 10.24 5.02
N ALA A 95 -16.58 8.96 4.94
CA ALA A 95 -15.28 8.49 5.42
C ALA A 95 -14.11 9.08 4.61
N ILE A 96 -14.25 9.18 3.29
CA ILE A 96 -13.26 9.78 2.40
C ILE A 96 -13.10 11.28 2.70
N GLU A 97 -14.17 11.99 3.04
CA GLU A 97 -14.11 13.38 3.49
C GLU A 97 -13.20 13.53 4.72
N TYR A 98 -13.28 12.61 5.68
CA TYR A 98 -12.39 12.62 6.85
C TYR A 98 -10.93 12.24 6.55
N LEU A 99 -10.71 11.41 5.53
CA LEU A 99 -9.35 10.96 5.15
C LEU A 99 -8.59 11.98 4.31
N GLN A 100 -9.25 13.00 3.74
CA GLN A 100 -8.72 13.99 2.79
C GLN A 100 -8.19 13.40 1.47
N ASN A 101 -7.78 12.13 1.45
CA ASN A 101 -7.43 11.33 0.27
C ASN A 101 -7.73 9.84 0.55
N ALA A 102 -8.36 9.15 -0.40
CA ALA A 102 -8.64 7.72 -0.28
C ALA A 102 -7.34 6.90 -0.42
N PRO A 103 -6.97 6.07 0.58
CA PRO A 103 -5.81 5.20 0.46
C PRO A 103 -6.02 4.17 -0.66
N THR A 104 -5.00 4.00 -1.51
CA THR A 104 -5.02 2.96 -2.55
C THR A 104 -4.25 1.72 -2.10
N ILE A 105 -4.60 0.57 -2.67
CA ILE A 105 -3.86 -0.67 -2.47
C ILE A 105 -2.48 -0.57 -3.13
N GLN A 106 -1.46 -1.07 -2.45
CA GLN A 106 -0.06 -1.08 -2.87
C GLN A 106 0.42 -2.49 -3.24
N TRP A 107 -0.17 -3.53 -2.67
CA TRP A 107 0.03 -4.91 -3.06
C TRP A 107 -1.17 -5.39 -3.87
N GLY A 108 -1.18 -5.07 -5.17
CA GLY A 108 -2.18 -5.59 -6.10
C GLY A 108 -2.13 -7.11 -6.15
N HIS A 109 -3.26 -7.76 -5.94
CA HIS A 109 -3.36 -9.20 -6.11
C HIS A 109 -3.44 -9.48 -7.63
N SER A 110 -2.72 -10.52 -8.09
CA SER A 110 -2.72 -10.88 -9.50
C SER A 110 -3.80 -11.94 -9.74
N GLY A 111 -5.03 -11.49 -9.94
CA GLY A 111 -6.21 -12.30 -10.21
C GLY A 111 -7.38 -11.41 -10.68
N ALA A 112 -8.33 -11.99 -11.40
CA ALA A 112 -9.18 -11.28 -12.37
C ALA A 112 -10.46 -10.62 -11.80
N ASP A 113 -10.67 -10.60 -10.48
CA ASP A 113 -11.96 -10.18 -9.90
C ASP A 113 -11.77 -9.12 -8.81
N ARG A 114 -11.94 -7.83 -9.15
CA ARG A 114 -12.00 -6.69 -8.19
C ARG A 114 -10.80 -6.57 -7.22
N GLU A 115 -9.60 -6.90 -7.68
CA GLU A 115 -8.45 -7.17 -6.79
C GLU A 115 -7.62 -5.96 -6.32
N ASP A 116 -8.00 -4.74 -6.70
CA ASP A 116 -7.22 -3.51 -6.44
C ASP A 116 -7.96 -2.47 -5.55
N GLU A 117 -9.11 -2.83 -4.97
CA GLU A 117 -9.88 -1.95 -4.05
C GLU A 117 -10.10 -2.57 -2.66
N PHE A 118 -10.28 -1.71 -1.66
CA PHE A 118 -10.64 -2.15 -0.31
C PHE A 118 -12.14 -2.39 -0.24
N HIS A 119 -12.56 -3.64 -0.08
CA HIS A 119 -13.95 -3.98 0.13
C HIS A 119 -14.30 -3.84 1.61
N VAL A 120 -15.27 -3.01 1.93
CA VAL A 120 -15.68 -2.71 3.30
C VAL A 120 -17.04 -3.34 3.56
N THR A 121 -17.13 -4.10 4.66
CA THR A 121 -18.41 -4.56 5.21
C THR A 121 -18.58 -4.00 6.61
N VAL A 122 -19.71 -3.33 6.84
CA VAL A 122 -20.15 -2.86 8.15
C VAL A 122 -21.37 -3.68 8.56
N ASP A 123 -21.21 -4.52 9.56
CA ASP A 123 -22.29 -5.35 10.09
C ASP A 123 -23.30 -4.53 10.91
N SER A 124 -24.49 -5.10 11.10
CA SER A 124 -25.57 -4.46 11.86
C SER A 124 -25.26 -4.18 13.35
N ASP A 125 -24.17 -4.74 13.87
CA ASP A 125 -23.65 -4.50 15.22
C ASP A 125 -22.57 -3.38 15.25
N GLY A 126 -22.24 -2.80 14.09
CA GLY A 126 -21.19 -1.81 13.93
C GLY A 126 -19.79 -2.39 13.77
N THR A 127 -19.66 -3.72 13.65
CA THR A 127 -18.38 -4.36 13.34
C THR A 127 -17.94 -4.01 11.92
N ILE A 128 -16.71 -3.55 11.77
CA ILE A 128 -16.12 -3.16 10.47
C ILE A 128 -15.12 -4.24 10.05
N THR A 129 -15.36 -4.84 8.88
CA THR A 129 -14.48 -5.81 8.22
C THR A 129 -14.00 -5.20 6.90
N ILE A 130 -12.69 -5.28 6.64
CA ILE A 130 -12.11 -4.77 5.40
C ILE A 130 -11.33 -5.89 4.73
N GLU A 131 -11.68 -6.17 3.49
CA GLU A 131 -11.10 -7.20 2.65
C GLU A 131 -10.36 -6.56 1.47
N SER A 132 -9.31 -7.22 1.01
CA SER A 132 -8.65 -6.94 -0.27
C SER A 132 -8.66 -8.22 -1.07
N GLY A 133 -9.42 -8.24 -2.17
CA GLY A 133 -9.73 -9.47 -2.89
C GLY A 133 -10.49 -10.47 -2.01
N THR A 134 -9.84 -11.59 -1.64
CA THR A 134 -10.42 -12.65 -0.77
C THR A 134 -9.81 -12.68 0.63
N LEU A 135 -8.96 -11.72 0.97
CA LEU A 135 -8.18 -11.72 2.20
C LEU A 135 -8.67 -10.62 3.16
N GLU A 136 -9.04 -11.01 4.38
CA GLU A 136 -9.45 -10.10 5.46
C GLU A 136 -8.24 -9.34 6.04
N VAL A 137 -8.12 -8.06 5.67
CA VAL A 137 -7.00 -7.19 6.07
C VAL A 137 -7.24 -6.53 7.45
N TYR A 138 -8.51 -6.38 7.82
CA TYR A 138 -8.94 -5.84 9.12
C TYR A 138 -10.24 -6.55 9.56
N PRO A 139 -10.41 -6.88 10.85
CA PRO A 139 -9.58 -6.51 12.01
C PRO A 139 -8.35 -7.40 12.26
N ASN A 140 -8.33 -8.62 11.73
CA ASN A 140 -7.26 -9.58 12.00
C ASN A 140 -6.37 -9.84 10.77
N PRO A 141 -5.29 -9.06 10.57
CA PRO A 141 -4.41 -9.23 9.40
C PRO A 141 -3.55 -10.51 9.45
N ALA A 142 -3.65 -11.34 10.49
CA ALA A 142 -2.78 -12.49 10.70
C ALA A 142 -2.85 -13.54 9.58
N ASN A 143 -3.97 -13.58 8.83
CA ASN A 143 -4.20 -14.53 7.75
C ASN A 143 -3.94 -13.95 6.34
N VAL A 144 -3.61 -12.66 6.22
CA VAL A 144 -3.60 -11.95 4.93
C VAL A 144 -2.43 -12.37 4.03
N TYR A 145 -1.31 -12.80 4.62
CA TYR A 145 -0.07 -13.05 3.87
C TYR A 145 0.69 -14.30 4.30
N THR A 146 0.06 -15.17 5.06
CA THR A 146 0.57 -16.51 5.37
C THR A 146 0.17 -17.45 4.23
N ASN A 147 1.12 -17.71 3.31
CA ASN A 147 1.09 -18.94 2.51
C ASN A 147 1.17 -20.17 3.42
#